data_AF-A0A9D3XAJ2-F1
#
_entry.id   AF-A0A9D3XAJ2-F1
#
_cell.length_a   1.000
_cell.length_b   1.000
_cell.length_c   1.000
_cell.angle_alpha   90.00
_cell.angle_beta   90.00
_cell.angle_gamma   90.00
#
_symmetry.space_group_name_H-M   'P 1'
#
loop_
_entity.id
_entity.type
_entity.pdbx_description
1 polymer ?
#
loop_
_entity_poly.entity_id
_entity_poly.type
_entity_poly.pdbx_seq_one_letter_code
_entity_poly.pdbx_strand_id
1 'polypeptide(L)'
;MAAAAAALLSAWFWNERFWLPHNVTWADLAGEPGPEGGSGPQYPQAGHVLSAFPLALGIFAVRLLFERFIAKPCAIKLGIQDNGPHRAQPNAILEKVFTSITKCPDGRRLEGLSKQLDWDVRKIQRWFRHRRNQDKPTILTKFCESMWRFTFYLSIFSYGLKFIWSSPWFWDTRQCWYNYPFQPLTSSLYYYYIMELAFYWSLMFSQFTDIKRKDFLIMFVHHLATIGLITFSYMNNMVRVGTLVLCLHDASDFLLEAAKLANYAKYQRLCDATFMLFGVVFIVTRLGIYPFWILNTTLFESWELIGPYPSWWLFNGLLVTLQVLHIIWSCLIIRIAYKALMRGKVSKDDRSDVESSSEEEDTTSNSTKGIFSTSSNGANRINGHVASAQWAEEE
;
A
#
# COMPACT_ATOMS: atom_id res chain seq x y z
N MET A 1 -7.21 -35.99 -24.12
CA MET A 1 -7.89 -34.68 -24.31
C MET A 1 -7.31 -33.58 -23.43
N ALA A 2 -7.22 -33.74 -22.10
CA ALA A 2 -6.70 -32.68 -21.20
C ALA A 2 -5.25 -32.24 -21.51
N ALA A 3 -4.33 -33.18 -21.76
CA ALA A 3 -2.94 -32.86 -22.09
C ALA A 3 -2.79 -32.12 -23.44
N ALA A 4 -3.59 -32.49 -24.44
CA ALA A 4 -3.60 -31.82 -25.74
C ALA A 4 -4.18 -30.39 -25.63
N ALA A 5 -5.25 -30.21 -24.85
CA ALA A 5 -5.81 -28.89 -24.57
C ALA A 5 -4.81 -28.01 -23.80
N ALA A 6 -4.09 -28.57 -22.81
CA ALA A 6 -3.04 -27.86 -22.09
C ALA A 6 -1.87 -27.45 -23.00
N ALA A 7 -1.44 -28.33 -23.91
CA ALA A 7 -0.40 -28.04 -24.89
C ALA A 7 -0.83 -26.94 -25.88
N LEU A 8 -2.07 -26.97 -26.37
CA LEU A 8 -2.63 -25.92 -27.24
C LEU A 8 -2.72 -24.57 -26.52
N LEU A 9 -3.19 -24.56 -25.27
CA LEU A 9 -3.24 -23.36 -24.45
C LEU A 9 -1.83 -22.80 -24.18
N SER A 10 -0.87 -23.67 -23.89
CA SER A 10 0.53 -23.30 -23.72
C SER A 10 1.10 -22.69 -25.00
N ALA A 11 0.89 -23.31 -26.17
CA ALA A 11 1.38 -22.80 -27.45
C ALA A 11 0.73 -21.46 -27.84
N TRP A 12 -0.57 -21.31 -27.58
CA TRP A 12 -1.28 -20.05 -27.77
C TRP A 12 -0.76 -18.95 -26.84
N PHE A 13 -0.56 -19.27 -25.56
CA PHE A 13 -0.06 -18.33 -24.58
C PHE A 13 1.36 -17.89 -24.90
N TRP A 14 2.26 -18.82 -25.25
CA TRP A 14 3.66 -18.56 -25.59
C TRP A 14 3.89 -18.13 -27.03
N ASN A 15 2.89 -17.57 -27.71
CA ASN A 15 3.04 -17.07 -29.07
C ASN A 15 4.09 -15.95 -29.15
N GLU A 16 5.17 -16.19 -29.88
CA GLU A 16 6.32 -15.28 -30.02
C GLU A 16 5.91 -13.88 -30.51
N ARG A 17 4.90 -13.78 -31.39
CA ARG A 17 4.42 -12.49 -31.91
C ARG A 17 3.81 -11.60 -30.84
N PHE A 18 3.32 -12.18 -29.75
CA PHE A 18 2.81 -11.41 -28.63
C PHE A 18 3.95 -10.96 -27.74
N TRP A 19 4.84 -11.88 -27.35
CA TRP A 19 5.84 -11.65 -26.30
C TRP A 19 7.12 -10.97 -26.78
N LEU A 20 7.60 -11.27 -27.99
CA LEU A 20 8.94 -10.92 -28.41
C LEU A 20 8.95 -9.85 -29.52
N PRO A 21 10.05 -9.08 -29.63
CA PRO A 21 10.30 -8.21 -30.78
C PRO A 21 10.38 -8.99 -32.10
N HIS A 22 10.31 -8.25 -33.21
CA HIS A 22 10.47 -8.83 -34.54
C HIS A 22 11.83 -9.54 -34.67
N ASN A 23 11.84 -10.72 -35.28
CA ASN A 23 13.02 -11.56 -35.52
C ASN A 23 13.67 -12.17 -34.26
N VAL A 24 12.94 -12.30 -33.16
CA VAL A 24 13.39 -13.02 -31.96
C VAL A 24 12.44 -14.18 -31.67
N THR A 25 13.01 -15.34 -31.36
CA THR A 25 12.29 -16.56 -30.98
C THR A 25 12.62 -16.97 -29.55
N TRP A 26 11.80 -17.84 -28.95
CA TRP A 26 12.13 -18.39 -27.62
C TRP A 26 13.38 -19.27 -27.65
N ALA A 27 13.73 -19.85 -28.80
CA ALA A 27 14.95 -20.63 -28.97
C ALA A 27 16.21 -19.79 -28.75
N ASP A 28 16.20 -18.54 -29.21
CA ASP A 28 17.33 -17.62 -29.04
C ASP A 28 17.58 -17.27 -27.56
N LEU A 29 16.54 -17.40 -26.72
CA LEU A 29 16.57 -17.13 -25.28
C LEU A 29 16.65 -18.41 -24.42
N ALA A 30 16.69 -19.60 -25.02
CA ALA A 30 16.75 -20.88 -24.29
C ALA A 30 18.13 -21.14 -23.64
N GLY A 31 19.16 -20.39 -24.06
CA GLY A 31 20.54 -20.54 -23.61
C GLY A 31 21.27 -21.63 -24.38
N GLU A 32 22.42 -21.31 -24.98
CA GLU A 32 23.26 -22.29 -25.67
C GLU A 32 24.45 -22.77 -24.80
N PRO A 33 24.98 -23.98 -25.04
CA PRO A 33 26.29 -24.38 -24.51
C PRO A 33 27.34 -23.37 -24.98
N GLY A 34 28.15 -22.86 -24.05
CA GLY A 34 29.24 -21.95 -24.39
C GLY A 34 30.30 -22.65 -25.25
N PRO A 35 31.04 -21.91 -26.10
CA PRO A 35 32.20 -22.45 -26.76
C PRO A 35 33.16 -22.95 -25.67
N GLU A 36 33.65 -24.18 -25.80
CA GLU A 36 34.50 -24.91 -24.82
C GLU A 36 33.78 -25.59 -23.64
N GLY A 37 32.48 -25.90 -23.74
CA GLY A 37 31.79 -26.72 -22.74
C GLY A 37 31.49 -25.99 -21.42
N GLY A 38 31.70 -24.67 -21.39
CA GLY A 38 31.18 -23.78 -20.36
C GLY A 38 29.68 -23.52 -20.53
N SER A 39 29.02 -22.96 -19.50
CA SER A 39 27.66 -22.45 -19.64
C SER A 39 27.67 -21.14 -20.44
N GLY A 40 26.94 -21.08 -21.56
CA GLY A 40 26.75 -19.83 -22.30
C GLY A 40 25.97 -18.77 -21.50
N PRO A 41 25.74 -17.57 -22.06
CA PRO A 41 24.94 -16.54 -21.42
C PRO A 41 23.54 -17.07 -21.10
N GLN A 42 23.16 -17.00 -19.82
CA GLN A 42 21.84 -17.41 -19.36
C GLN A 42 20.86 -16.25 -19.45
N TYR A 43 19.63 -16.53 -19.88
CA TYR A 43 18.54 -15.56 -19.95
C TYR A 43 17.43 -15.92 -18.94
N PRO A 44 16.57 -14.96 -18.56
CA PRO A 44 15.42 -15.22 -17.71
C PRO A 44 14.50 -16.28 -18.31
N GLN A 45 14.22 -17.34 -17.54
CA GLN A 45 13.26 -18.37 -17.91
C GLN A 45 11.97 -18.20 -17.13
N ALA A 46 10.83 -18.43 -17.78
CA ALA A 46 9.51 -18.35 -17.14
C ALA A 46 9.40 -19.22 -15.90
N GLY A 47 10.03 -20.41 -15.92
CA GLY A 47 10.06 -21.33 -14.79
C GLY A 47 10.74 -20.75 -13.54
N HIS A 48 11.66 -19.80 -13.68
CA HIS A 48 12.32 -19.16 -12.55
C HIS A 48 11.32 -18.41 -11.66
N VAL A 49 10.27 -17.81 -12.24
CA VAL A 49 9.23 -17.09 -11.48
C VAL A 49 8.51 -18.02 -10.50
N LEU A 50 8.39 -19.31 -10.82
CA LEU A 50 7.74 -20.27 -9.93
C LEU A 50 8.51 -20.48 -8.62
N SER A 51 9.82 -20.22 -8.60
CA SER A 51 10.61 -20.27 -7.36
C SER A 51 10.19 -19.21 -6.34
N ALA A 52 9.48 -18.16 -6.77
CA ALA A 52 8.97 -17.13 -5.88
C ALA A 52 7.90 -17.65 -4.91
N PHE A 53 7.13 -18.68 -5.26
CA PHE A 53 6.07 -19.22 -4.39
C PHE A 53 6.61 -19.95 -3.14
N PRO A 54 7.50 -20.96 -3.24
CA PRO A 54 8.09 -21.56 -2.05
C PRO A 54 8.94 -20.55 -1.27
N LEU A 55 9.60 -19.60 -1.97
CA LEU A 55 10.34 -18.53 -1.30
C LEU A 55 9.40 -17.59 -0.53
N ALA A 56 8.22 -17.26 -1.07
CA ALA A 56 7.20 -16.44 -0.39
C ALA A 56 6.71 -17.11 0.90
N LEU A 57 6.52 -18.43 0.89
CA LEU A 57 6.19 -19.20 2.09
C LEU A 57 7.35 -19.16 3.11
N GLY A 58 8.59 -19.28 2.64
CA GLY A 58 9.79 -19.12 3.48
C GLY A 58 9.88 -17.73 4.12
N ILE A 59 9.69 -16.67 3.33
CA ILE A 59 9.65 -15.27 3.79
C ILE A 59 8.53 -15.08 4.83
N PHE A 60 7.35 -15.66 4.59
CA PHE A 60 6.26 -15.61 5.56
C PHE A 60 6.59 -16.36 6.86
N ALA A 61 7.24 -17.52 6.79
CA ALA A 61 7.72 -18.21 7.99
C ALA A 61 8.77 -17.38 8.76
N VAL A 62 9.72 -16.76 8.04
CA VAL A 62 10.72 -15.85 8.64
C VAL A 62 10.03 -14.64 9.28
N ARG A 63 8.99 -14.08 8.65
CA ARG A 63 8.17 -13.01 9.24
C ARG A 63 7.61 -13.42 10.60
N LEU A 64 6.98 -14.60 10.70
CA LEU A 64 6.40 -15.08 11.96
C LEU A 64 7.46 -15.24 13.06
N LEU A 65 8.65 -15.74 12.70
CA LEU A 65 9.77 -15.86 13.64
C LEU A 65 10.30 -14.47 14.04
N PHE A 66 10.46 -13.56 13.08
CA PHE A 66 10.92 -12.19 13.33
C PHE A 66 9.97 -11.43 14.25
N GLU A 67 8.66 -11.47 13.98
CA GLU A 67 7.66 -10.80 14.80
C GLU A 67 7.66 -11.34 16.24
N ARG A 68 7.84 -12.66 16.40
CA ARG A 68 7.85 -13.32 17.71
C ARG A 68 9.14 -13.07 18.51
N PHE A 69 10.30 -13.20 17.88
CA PHE A 69 11.59 -13.22 18.57
C PHE A 69 12.35 -11.89 18.55
N ILE A 70 12.03 -10.99 17.62
CA ILE A 70 12.72 -9.71 17.46
C ILE A 70 11.75 -8.56 17.71
N ALA A 71 10.67 -8.46 16.92
CA ALA A 71 9.82 -7.27 16.94
C ALA A 71 9.04 -7.12 18.25
N LYS A 72 8.42 -8.19 18.77
CA LYS A 72 7.67 -8.14 20.04
C LYS A 72 8.56 -7.76 21.23
N PRO A 73 9.75 -8.36 21.45
CA PRO A 73 10.66 -7.91 22.50
C PRO A 73 11.09 -6.44 22.34
N CYS A 74 11.37 -5.98 21.12
CA CYS A 74 11.69 -4.57 20.86
C CYS A 74 10.52 -3.64 21.24
N ALA A 75 9.29 -3.99 20.87
CA ALA A 75 8.10 -3.21 21.22
C ALA A 75 7.89 -3.10 22.74
N ILE A 76 8.07 -4.19 23.48
CA ILE A 76 7.94 -4.21 24.94
C ILE A 76 9.02 -3.33 25.59
N LYS A 77 10.27 -3.37 25.10
CA LYS A 77 11.35 -2.50 25.57
C LYS A 77 11.06 -1.01 25.35
N LEU A 78 10.32 -0.68 24.29
CA LEU A 78 9.85 0.68 24.00
C LEU A 78 8.60 1.07 24.81
N GLY A 79 8.14 0.22 25.73
CA GLY A 79 6.98 0.48 26.59
C GLY A 79 5.62 0.30 25.90
N ILE A 80 5.58 -0.37 24.74
CA ILE A 80 4.34 -0.70 24.05
C ILE A 80 3.70 -1.90 24.76
N GLN A 81 2.60 -1.64 25.47
CA GLN A 81 1.91 -2.65 26.28
C GLN A 81 1.12 -3.64 25.39
N ASP A 82 1.15 -4.92 25.76
CA ASP A 82 0.32 -6.00 25.19
C ASP A 82 -1.06 -6.07 25.84
N ASN A 83 -1.66 -4.90 26.09
CA ASN A 83 -3.02 -4.83 26.62
C ASN A 83 -3.97 -4.94 25.44
N GLY A 84 -4.43 -6.16 25.16
CA GLY A 84 -5.47 -6.40 24.16
C GLY A 84 -6.72 -5.54 24.41
N PRO A 85 -7.55 -5.29 23.38
CA PRO A 85 -8.76 -4.50 23.55
C PRO A 85 -9.66 -5.13 24.63
N HIS A 86 -10.29 -4.27 25.43
CA HIS A 86 -11.17 -4.72 26.51
C HIS A 86 -12.31 -5.57 25.93
N ARG A 87 -12.43 -6.82 26.42
CA ARG A 87 -13.45 -7.76 25.94
C ARG A 87 -14.84 -7.30 26.37
N ALA A 88 -15.81 -7.44 25.48
CA ALA A 88 -17.19 -7.08 25.73
C ALA A 88 -17.75 -8.16 26.65
N GLN A 89 -18.64 -7.75 27.55
CA GLN A 89 -19.29 -8.69 28.43
C GLN A 89 -19.97 -9.79 27.60
N PRO A 90 -19.76 -11.09 27.90
CA PRO A 90 -20.39 -12.16 27.14
C PRO A 90 -21.92 -12.01 27.12
N ASN A 91 -22.51 -11.88 25.93
CA ASN A 91 -23.96 -11.82 25.74
C ASN A 91 -24.34 -12.44 24.39
N ALA A 92 -24.97 -13.62 24.42
CA ALA A 92 -25.28 -14.37 23.21
C ALA A 92 -26.31 -13.68 22.29
N ILE A 93 -27.24 -12.90 22.85
CA ILE A 93 -28.24 -12.17 22.08
C ILE A 93 -27.55 -11.03 21.32
N LEU A 94 -26.74 -10.22 22.01
CA LEU A 94 -26.00 -9.12 21.39
C LEU A 94 -24.98 -9.63 20.36
N GLU A 95 -24.29 -10.74 20.65
CA GLU A 95 -23.35 -11.36 19.70
C GLU A 95 -24.07 -11.85 18.43
N LYS A 96 -25.22 -12.52 18.57
CA LYS A 96 -26.03 -12.96 17.43
C LYS A 96 -26.47 -11.78 16.57
N VAL A 97 -26.89 -10.67 17.18
CA VAL A 97 -27.24 -9.46 16.43
C VAL A 97 -26.01 -8.89 15.73
N PHE A 98 -24.87 -8.82 16.41
CA PHE A 98 -23.62 -8.30 15.86
C PHE A 98 -23.12 -9.08 14.64
N THR A 99 -23.13 -10.41 14.71
CA THR A 99 -22.59 -11.28 13.66
C THR A 99 -23.54 -11.48 12.49
N SER A 100 -24.86 -11.54 12.78
CA SER A 100 -25.84 -12.01 11.78
C SER A 100 -26.78 -10.92 11.27
N ILE A 101 -26.85 -9.75 11.92
CA ILE A 101 -27.79 -8.69 11.54
C ILE A 101 -27.07 -7.38 11.23
N THR A 102 -26.41 -6.78 12.23
CA THR A 102 -25.72 -5.50 12.06
C THR A 102 -24.68 -5.25 13.16
N LYS A 103 -23.55 -4.67 12.75
CA LYS A 103 -22.49 -4.20 13.67
C LYS A 103 -22.82 -2.84 14.30
N CYS A 104 -23.75 -2.10 13.72
CA CYS A 104 -24.18 -0.76 14.13
C CYS A 104 -25.72 -0.71 14.17
N PRO A 105 -26.34 -1.20 15.26
CA PRO A 105 -27.80 -1.17 15.40
C PRO A 105 -28.32 0.28 15.51
N ASP A 106 -29.46 0.52 14.87
CA ASP A 106 -30.21 1.77 14.91
C ASP A 106 -31.01 1.93 16.22
N GLY A 107 -31.54 3.13 16.47
CA GLY A 107 -32.23 3.48 17.72
C GLY A 107 -33.37 2.51 18.10
N ARG A 108 -34.22 2.14 17.14
CA ARG A 108 -35.33 1.21 17.35
C ARG A 108 -34.86 -0.17 17.79
N ARG A 109 -33.77 -0.67 17.19
CA ARG A 109 -33.20 -1.97 17.54
C ARG A 109 -32.54 -1.95 18.91
N LEU A 110 -31.87 -0.85 19.26
CA LEU A 110 -31.31 -0.66 20.58
C LEU A 110 -32.40 -0.66 21.67
N GLU A 111 -33.55 -0.02 21.42
CA GLU A 111 -34.71 -0.05 22.32
C GLU A 111 -35.31 -1.46 22.45
N GLY A 112 -35.44 -2.19 21.34
CA GLY A 112 -35.90 -3.58 21.37
C GLY A 112 -34.98 -4.49 22.18
N LEU A 113 -33.65 -4.33 22.01
CA LEU A 113 -32.65 -5.06 22.78
C LEU A 113 -32.64 -4.66 24.25
N SER A 114 -32.87 -3.39 24.55
CA SER A 114 -32.99 -2.86 25.91
C SER A 114 -34.13 -3.56 26.66
N LYS A 115 -35.31 -3.67 26.03
CA LYS A 115 -36.46 -4.39 26.59
C LYS A 115 -36.21 -5.89 26.74
N GLN A 116 -35.52 -6.52 25.78
CA GLN A 116 -35.26 -7.97 25.82
C GLN A 116 -34.24 -8.37 26.88
N LEU A 117 -33.21 -7.53 27.09
CA LEU A 117 -32.08 -7.82 27.97
C LEU A 117 -32.20 -7.17 29.36
N ASP A 118 -33.19 -6.31 29.55
CA ASP A 118 -33.33 -5.43 30.73
C ASP A 118 -32.05 -4.62 30.99
N TRP A 119 -31.47 -4.08 29.91
CA TRP A 119 -30.26 -3.26 29.93
C TRP A 119 -30.55 -1.85 29.47
N ASP A 120 -29.88 -0.86 30.05
CA ASP A 120 -29.89 0.50 29.51
C ASP A 120 -29.40 0.52 28.06
N VAL A 121 -30.07 1.31 27.22
CA VAL A 121 -29.67 1.56 25.82
C VAL A 121 -28.19 1.98 25.75
N ARG A 122 -27.73 2.83 26.66
CA ARG A 122 -26.32 3.26 26.74
C ARG A 122 -25.35 2.10 27.01
N LYS A 123 -25.75 1.14 27.85
CA LYS A 123 -24.94 -0.06 28.14
C LYS A 123 -24.84 -0.95 26.90
N ILE A 124 -25.93 -1.11 26.15
CA ILE A 124 -25.94 -1.85 24.88
C ILE A 124 -25.09 -1.13 23.83
N GLN A 125 -25.21 0.18 23.67
CA GLN A 125 -24.35 0.98 22.78
C GLN A 125 -22.87 0.81 23.12
N ARG A 126 -22.52 0.88 24.41
CA ARG A 126 -21.15 0.63 24.90
C ARG A 126 -20.69 -0.78 24.57
N TRP A 127 -21.55 -1.78 24.71
CA TRP A 127 -21.25 -3.16 24.33
C TRP A 127 -20.92 -3.28 22.84
N PHE A 128 -21.76 -2.74 21.95
CA PHE A 128 -21.50 -2.75 20.51
C PHE A 128 -20.21 -2.02 20.16
N ARG A 129 -19.94 -0.87 20.81
CA ARG A 129 -18.69 -0.13 20.64
C ARG A 129 -17.47 -0.95 21.09
N HIS A 130 -17.53 -1.60 22.25
CA HIS A 130 -16.45 -2.48 22.73
C HIS A 130 -16.25 -3.67 21.80
N ARG A 131 -17.34 -4.31 21.35
CA ARG A 131 -17.30 -5.47 20.46
C ARG A 131 -16.71 -5.14 19.09
N ARG A 132 -17.03 -3.96 18.53
CA ARG A 132 -16.38 -3.43 17.32
C ARG A 132 -14.88 -3.19 17.52
N ASN A 133 -14.51 -2.67 18.69
CA ASN A 133 -13.10 -2.39 19.02
C ASN A 133 -12.29 -3.63 19.39
N GLN A 134 -12.92 -4.75 19.76
CA GLN A 134 -12.25 -6.02 20.06
C GLN A 134 -11.59 -6.66 18.84
N ASP A 135 -12.22 -6.55 17.67
CA ASP A 135 -11.67 -7.10 16.43
C ASP A 135 -10.57 -6.18 15.84
N LYS A 136 -10.33 -5.01 16.46
CA LYS A 136 -9.28 -4.10 16.00
C LYS A 136 -7.92 -4.62 16.46
N PRO A 137 -6.91 -4.60 15.58
CA PRO A 137 -5.55 -4.96 15.93
C PRO A 137 -4.97 -4.03 16.99
N THR A 138 -4.17 -4.61 17.88
CA THR A 138 -3.44 -3.85 18.91
C THR A 138 -2.34 -3.01 18.29
N ILE A 139 -1.91 -1.96 19.02
CA ILE A 139 -0.72 -1.17 18.63
C ILE A 139 0.51 -2.07 18.55
N LEU A 140 0.62 -3.07 19.43
CA LEU A 140 1.70 -4.05 19.41
C LEU A 140 1.74 -4.83 18.09
N THR A 141 0.60 -5.36 17.62
CA THR A 141 0.53 -6.07 16.33
C THR A 141 0.93 -5.15 15.19
N LYS A 142 0.39 -3.92 15.14
CA LYS A 142 0.74 -2.92 14.11
C LYS A 142 2.24 -2.59 14.10
N PHE A 143 2.85 -2.46 15.28
CA PHE A 143 4.28 -2.22 15.43
C PHE A 143 5.10 -3.39 14.90
N CYS A 144 4.77 -4.63 15.27
CA CYS A 144 5.48 -5.81 14.81
C CYS A 144 5.42 -5.96 13.28
N GLU A 145 4.22 -5.82 12.69
CA GLU A 145 4.05 -5.86 11.23
C GLU A 145 4.87 -4.77 10.52
N SER A 146 4.86 -3.54 11.06
CA SER A 146 5.60 -2.42 10.47
C SER A 146 7.12 -2.60 10.61
N MET A 147 7.58 -3.21 11.71
CA MET A 147 9.01 -3.47 11.94
C MET A 147 9.55 -4.54 10.98
N TRP A 148 8.76 -5.57 10.70
CA TRP A 148 9.09 -6.56 9.67
C TRP A 148 9.23 -5.89 8.29
N ARG A 149 8.22 -5.11 7.87
CA ARG A 149 8.24 -4.40 6.59
C ARG A 149 9.41 -3.42 6.50
N PHE A 150 9.64 -2.62 7.54
CA PHE A 150 10.79 -1.73 7.62
C PHE A 150 12.11 -2.47 7.38
N THR A 151 12.31 -3.59 8.08
CA THR A 151 13.56 -4.36 7.99
C THR A 151 13.76 -4.94 6.60
N PHE A 152 12.69 -5.48 6.00
CA PHE A 152 12.74 -6.03 4.65
C PHE A 152 13.03 -4.92 3.61
N TYR A 153 12.23 -3.85 3.60
CA TYR A 153 12.38 -2.75 2.65
C TYR A 153 13.75 -2.08 2.74
N LEU A 154 14.26 -1.84 3.95
CA LEU A 154 15.60 -1.27 4.13
C LEU A 154 16.69 -2.20 3.58
N SER A 155 16.57 -3.51 3.85
CA SER A 155 17.56 -4.51 3.41
C SER A 155 17.58 -4.64 1.89
N ILE A 156 16.40 -4.75 1.28
CA ILE A 156 16.27 -4.98 -0.17
C ILE A 156 16.61 -3.72 -0.97
N PHE A 157 16.23 -2.53 -0.49
CA PHE A 157 16.67 -1.25 -1.06
C PHE A 157 18.18 -1.10 -1.01
N SER A 158 18.81 -1.40 0.13
CA SER A 158 20.27 -1.31 0.29
C SER A 158 21.00 -2.27 -0.66
N TYR A 159 20.49 -3.49 -0.80
CA TYR A 159 21.02 -4.48 -1.74
C TYR A 159 20.86 -4.03 -3.21
N GLY A 160 19.65 -3.59 -3.58
CA GLY A 160 19.32 -3.09 -4.91
C GLY A 160 20.17 -1.88 -5.29
N LEU A 161 20.24 -0.87 -4.42
CA LEU A 161 21.02 0.34 -4.67
C LEU A 161 22.50 0.04 -4.87
N LYS A 162 23.11 -0.78 -4.00
CA LYS A 162 24.53 -1.17 -4.13
C LYS A 162 24.82 -1.81 -5.49
N PHE A 163 23.95 -2.71 -5.92
CA PHE A 163 24.12 -3.43 -7.18
C PHE A 163 23.88 -2.49 -8.39
N ILE A 164 22.74 -1.81 -8.41
CA ILE A 164 22.31 -1.00 -9.55
C ILE A 164 23.22 0.23 -9.74
N TRP A 165 23.75 0.81 -8.66
CA TRP A 165 24.70 1.93 -8.76
C TRP A 165 25.90 1.64 -9.65
N SER A 166 26.37 0.38 -9.65
CA SER A 166 27.47 -0.08 -10.49
C SER A 166 27.05 -0.45 -11.93
N SER A 167 25.75 -0.45 -12.22
CA SER A 167 25.19 -0.84 -13.50
C SER A 167 25.05 0.36 -14.44
N PRO A 168 25.42 0.26 -15.74
CA PRO A 168 25.34 1.38 -16.67
C PRO A 168 23.94 1.98 -16.81
N TRP A 169 22.89 1.15 -16.74
CA TRP A 169 21.51 1.57 -16.91
C TRP A 169 20.95 2.40 -15.74
N PHE A 170 21.67 2.51 -14.62
CA PHE A 170 21.31 3.45 -13.56
C PHE A 170 21.57 4.90 -13.95
N TRP A 171 22.60 5.13 -14.77
CA TRP A 171 23.06 6.46 -15.16
C TRP A 171 22.57 6.86 -16.56
N ASP A 172 22.37 5.89 -17.44
CA ASP A 172 21.86 6.08 -18.79
C ASP A 172 20.74 5.07 -19.09
N THR A 173 19.50 5.55 -19.13
CA THR A 173 18.32 4.69 -19.31
C THR A 173 18.30 3.96 -20.65
N ARG A 174 18.98 4.47 -21.70
CA ARG A 174 19.07 3.78 -23.00
C ARG A 174 19.77 2.44 -22.90
N GLN A 175 20.67 2.27 -21.92
CA GLN A 175 21.31 0.99 -21.60
C GLN A 175 20.32 -0.09 -21.14
N CYS A 176 19.08 0.26 -20.78
CA CYS A 176 18.03 -0.73 -20.55
C CYS A 176 17.68 -1.50 -21.83
N TRP A 177 17.87 -0.89 -23.00
CA TRP A 177 17.35 -1.39 -24.28
C TRP A 177 18.44 -1.79 -25.27
N TYR A 178 19.68 -1.35 -25.09
CA TYR A 178 20.79 -1.84 -25.90
C TYR A 178 20.94 -3.36 -25.80
N ASN A 179 21.06 -4.01 -26.95
CA ASN A 179 21.07 -5.45 -27.13
C ASN A 179 19.84 -6.18 -26.55
N TYR A 180 18.74 -5.49 -26.27
CA TYR A 180 17.49 -6.15 -25.88
C TYR A 180 16.93 -6.97 -27.07
N PRO A 181 16.46 -8.21 -26.86
CA PRO A 181 16.31 -8.93 -25.59
C PRO A 181 17.49 -9.86 -25.21
N PHE A 182 18.64 -9.75 -25.88
CA PHE A 182 19.86 -10.54 -25.63
C PHE A 182 20.72 -9.97 -24.48
N GLN A 183 20.09 -9.79 -23.32
CA GLN A 183 20.75 -9.27 -22.11
C GLN A 183 20.94 -10.41 -21.10
N PRO A 184 22.18 -10.84 -20.81
CA PRO A 184 22.41 -11.95 -19.89
C PRO A 184 21.94 -11.64 -18.47
N LEU A 185 21.33 -12.64 -17.82
CA LEU A 185 20.89 -12.59 -16.44
C LEU A 185 22.06 -12.94 -15.51
N THR A 186 22.49 -11.97 -14.71
CA THR A 186 23.47 -12.22 -13.65
C THR A 186 22.80 -12.81 -12.41
N SER A 187 23.53 -13.57 -11.60
CA SER A 187 22.99 -14.14 -10.36
C SER A 187 22.47 -13.07 -9.39
N SER A 188 23.13 -11.91 -9.32
CA SER A 188 22.67 -10.80 -8.48
C SER A 188 21.32 -10.24 -8.94
N LEU A 189 21.11 -10.09 -10.26
CA LEU A 189 19.82 -9.70 -10.84
C LEU A 189 18.75 -10.73 -10.53
N TYR A 190 19.05 -12.01 -10.72
CA TYR A 190 18.14 -13.11 -10.42
C TYR A 190 17.68 -13.05 -8.96
N TYR A 191 18.61 -13.00 -8.00
CA TYR A 191 18.25 -12.96 -6.58
C TYR A 191 17.49 -11.69 -6.19
N TYR A 192 17.85 -10.53 -6.76
CA TYR A 192 17.11 -9.29 -6.51
C TYR A 192 15.65 -9.43 -6.95
N TYR A 193 15.43 -9.87 -8.18
CA TYR A 193 14.09 -9.98 -8.78
C TYR A 193 13.21 -11.03 -8.11
N ILE A 194 13.76 -12.23 -7.87
CA ILE A 194 13.01 -13.33 -7.29
C ILE A 194 12.69 -13.07 -5.81
N MET A 195 13.59 -12.41 -5.08
CA MET A 195 13.35 -12.01 -3.69
C MET A 195 12.22 -10.97 -3.58
N GLU A 196 12.26 -9.93 -4.43
CA GLU A 196 11.19 -8.94 -4.53
C GLU A 196 9.84 -9.60 -4.86
N LEU A 197 9.82 -10.42 -5.92
CA LEU A 197 8.60 -11.12 -6.33
C LEU A 197 8.03 -12.00 -5.22
N ALA A 198 8.88 -12.75 -4.53
CA ALA A 198 8.48 -13.60 -3.41
C ALA A 198 7.94 -12.78 -2.24
N PHE A 199 8.53 -11.62 -1.94
CA PHE A 199 8.01 -10.74 -0.91
C PHE A 199 6.65 -10.16 -1.26
N TYR A 200 6.46 -9.67 -2.50
CA TYR A 200 5.15 -9.21 -2.97
C TYR A 200 4.09 -10.32 -2.95
N TRP A 201 4.44 -11.56 -3.30
CA TRP A 201 3.54 -12.71 -3.13
C TRP A 201 3.21 -12.96 -1.66
N SER A 202 4.20 -12.89 -0.76
CA SER A 202 3.96 -13.05 0.68
C SER A 202 2.98 -12.00 1.22
N LEU A 203 3.09 -10.75 0.75
CA LEU A 203 2.17 -9.65 1.08
C LEU A 203 0.79 -9.83 0.43
N MET A 204 0.75 -10.32 -0.82
CA MET A 204 -0.50 -10.59 -1.55
C MET A 204 -1.37 -11.61 -0.81
N PHE A 205 -0.77 -12.64 -0.22
CA PHE A 205 -1.49 -13.61 0.59
C PHE A 205 -1.76 -13.08 2.01
N SER A 206 -0.78 -12.43 2.64
CA SER A 206 -0.95 -11.95 4.01
C SER A 206 -1.99 -10.84 4.11
N GLN A 207 -2.24 -10.04 3.07
CA GLN A 207 -3.23 -8.94 3.15
C GLN A 207 -4.66 -9.42 3.48
N PHE A 208 -4.99 -10.69 3.25
CA PHE A 208 -6.29 -11.26 3.59
C PHE A 208 -6.44 -11.56 5.08
N THR A 209 -5.32 -11.81 5.77
CA THR A 209 -5.24 -12.09 7.21
C THR A 209 -4.75 -10.89 8.02
N ASP A 210 -3.94 -10.04 7.41
CA ASP A 210 -3.44 -8.79 7.97
C ASP A 210 -4.62 -7.81 8.16
N ILE A 211 -4.32 -6.72 8.85
CA ILE A 211 -5.26 -5.67 9.19
C ILE A 211 -5.89 -5.07 7.93
N LYS A 212 -7.18 -5.33 7.71
CA LYS A 212 -7.94 -4.76 6.60
C LYS A 212 -8.09 -3.25 6.78
N ARG A 213 -7.55 -2.49 5.83
CA ARG A 213 -7.63 -1.03 5.76
C ARG A 213 -8.70 -0.60 4.76
N LYS A 214 -9.20 0.63 4.85
CA LYS A 214 -10.26 1.15 3.96
C LYS A 214 -9.83 1.27 2.49
N ASP A 215 -8.53 1.25 2.21
CA ASP A 215 -7.94 1.22 0.87
C ASP A 215 -7.48 -0.17 0.44
N PHE A 216 -8.09 -1.21 1.02
CA PHE A 216 -7.86 -2.60 0.65
C PHE A 216 -7.91 -2.79 -0.87
N LEU A 217 -8.94 -2.27 -1.55
CA LEU A 217 -9.08 -2.44 -3.00
C LEU A 217 -7.94 -1.77 -3.79
N ILE A 218 -7.55 -0.54 -3.40
CA ILE A 218 -6.47 0.20 -4.05
C ILE A 218 -5.14 -0.54 -3.87
N MET A 219 -4.86 -1.01 -2.65
CA MET A 219 -3.66 -1.80 -2.37
C MET A 219 -3.68 -3.17 -3.06
N PHE A 220 -4.84 -3.81 -3.18
CA PHE A 220 -5.00 -5.09 -3.88
C PHE A 220 -4.69 -4.94 -5.37
N VAL A 221 -5.29 -3.92 -6.02
CA VAL A 221 -5.01 -3.58 -7.42
C VAL A 221 -3.52 -3.26 -7.62
N HIS A 222 -2.92 -2.50 -6.70
CA HIS A 222 -1.49 -2.23 -6.72
C HIS A 222 -0.65 -3.51 -6.67
N HIS A 223 -0.91 -4.42 -5.72
CA HIS A 223 -0.14 -5.67 -5.62
C HIS A 223 -0.32 -6.55 -6.87
N LEU A 224 -1.51 -6.56 -7.46
CA LEU A 224 -1.74 -7.30 -8.70
C LEU A 224 -0.94 -6.68 -9.86
N ALA A 225 -0.93 -5.34 -9.96
CA ALA A 225 -0.15 -4.62 -10.95
C ALA A 225 1.37 -4.81 -10.74
N THR A 226 1.89 -4.74 -9.52
CA THR A 226 3.32 -4.92 -9.24
C THR A 226 3.78 -6.34 -9.47
N ILE A 227 3.05 -7.35 -8.97
CA ILE A 227 3.36 -8.77 -9.26
C ILE A 227 3.29 -9.04 -10.76
N GLY A 228 2.28 -8.49 -11.44
CA GLY A 228 2.15 -8.55 -12.89
C GLY A 228 3.36 -7.94 -13.60
N LEU A 229 3.76 -6.72 -13.23
CA LEU A 229 4.90 -6.01 -13.81
C LEU A 229 6.23 -6.74 -13.58
N ILE A 230 6.50 -7.22 -12.37
CA ILE A 230 7.73 -7.96 -12.04
C ILE A 230 7.75 -9.27 -12.85
N THR A 231 6.66 -10.04 -12.83
CA THR A 231 6.57 -11.29 -13.59
C THR A 231 6.77 -11.05 -15.09
N PHE A 232 6.07 -10.05 -15.64
CA PHE A 232 6.08 -9.75 -17.06
C PHE A 232 7.43 -9.23 -17.54
N SER A 233 8.02 -8.26 -16.83
CA SER A 233 9.34 -7.74 -17.17
C SER A 233 10.42 -8.81 -17.07
N TYR A 234 10.31 -9.74 -16.11
CA TYR A 234 11.23 -10.86 -16.03
C TYR A 234 11.06 -11.82 -17.23
N MET A 235 9.84 -12.23 -17.56
CA MET A 235 9.56 -13.14 -18.67
C MET A 235 9.95 -12.58 -20.05
N ASN A 236 9.89 -11.27 -20.24
CA ASN A 236 10.30 -10.60 -21.48
C ASN A 236 11.77 -10.15 -21.47
N ASN A 237 12.55 -10.49 -20.44
CA ASN A 237 13.92 -10.00 -20.26
C ASN A 237 14.07 -8.46 -20.23
N MET A 238 13.06 -7.75 -19.73
CA MET A 238 13.10 -6.31 -19.42
C MET A 238 13.66 -6.05 -18.01
N VAL A 239 14.59 -6.90 -17.56
CA VAL A 239 15.07 -6.93 -16.18
C VAL A 239 15.81 -5.64 -15.81
N ARG A 240 16.57 -5.03 -16.74
CA ARG A 240 17.31 -3.79 -16.49
C ARG A 240 16.39 -2.64 -16.06
N VAL A 241 15.39 -2.30 -16.89
CA VAL A 241 14.42 -1.24 -16.55
C VAL A 241 13.58 -1.63 -15.33
N GLY A 242 13.27 -2.91 -15.18
CA GLY A 242 12.54 -3.41 -14.01
C GLY A 242 13.31 -3.25 -12.70
N THR A 243 14.64 -3.40 -12.70
CA THR A 243 15.45 -3.10 -11.50
C THR A 243 15.43 -1.62 -11.13
N LEU A 244 15.39 -0.71 -12.11
CA LEU A 244 15.22 0.72 -11.84
C LEU A 244 13.85 0.99 -11.23
N VAL A 245 12.80 0.36 -11.76
CA VAL A 245 11.44 0.46 -11.19
C VAL A 245 11.46 -0.02 -9.74
N LEU A 246 11.93 -1.24 -9.45
CA LEU A 246 12.01 -1.79 -8.09
C LEU A 246 12.76 -0.86 -7.13
N CYS A 247 14.00 -0.49 -7.46
CA CYS A 247 14.83 0.35 -6.60
C CYS A 247 14.23 1.74 -6.36
N LEU A 248 13.63 2.34 -7.39
CA LEU A 248 12.92 3.61 -7.24
C LEU A 248 11.73 3.46 -6.31
N HIS A 249 11.10 2.27 -6.28
CA HIS A 249 10.00 1.99 -5.37
C HIS A 249 10.39 1.79 -3.93
N ASP A 250 11.44 1.03 -3.66
CA ASP A 250 11.83 0.72 -2.29
C ASP A 250 12.43 1.94 -1.56
N ALA A 251 12.90 2.95 -2.31
CA ALA A 251 13.56 4.15 -1.82
C ALA A 251 12.76 4.93 -0.76
N SER A 252 11.42 4.90 -0.81
CA SER A 252 10.56 5.61 0.14
C SER A 252 9.89 4.70 1.17
N ASP A 253 9.79 3.40 0.91
CA ASP A 253 8.88 2.52 1.64
C ASP A 253 9.37 2.24 3.07
N PHE A 254 10.68 2.09 3.26
CA PHE A 254 11.25 1.94 4.61
C PHE A 254 11.06 3.22 5.44
N LEU A 255 11.05 4.42 4.83
CA LEU A 255 10.80 5.67 5.55
C LEU A 255 9.35 5.75 6.06
N LEU A 256 8.39 5.28 5.26
CA LEU A 256 6.99 5.21 5.69
C LEU A 256 6.83 4.27 6.89
N GLU A 257 7.44 3.08 6.85
CA GLU A 257 7.39 2.14 7.97
C GLU A 257 8.13 2.69 9.21
N ALA A 258 9.24 3.39 9.03
CA ALA A 258 9.93 4.08 10.12
C ALA A 258 9.06 5.16 10.80
N ALA A 259 8.32 5.96 10.02
CA ALA A 259 7.38 6.94 10.56
C ALA A 259 6.27 6.26 11.39
N LYS A 260 5.72 5.13 10.92
CA LYS A 260 4.73 4.34 11.67
C LYS A 260 5.30 3.80 12.98
N LEU A 261 6.51 3.25 12.95
CA LEU A 261 7.20 2.75 14.15
C LEU A 261 7.37 3.87 15.20
N ALA A 262 7.81 5.05 14.77
CA ALA A 262 7.94 6.21 15.64
C ALA A 262 6.59 6.66 16.21
N ASN A 263 5.52 6.66 15.40
CA ASN A 263 4.16 6.97 15.85
C ASN A 263 3.67 5.99 16.92
N TYR A 264 3.85 4.68 16.71
CA TYR A 264 3.44 3.65 17.66
C TYR A 264 4.25 3.68 18.97
N ALA A 265 5.53 4.05 18.89
CA ALA A 265 6.39 4.29 20.05
C ALA A 265 6.14 5.67 20.73
N LYS A 266 5.20 6.48 20.21
CA LYS A 266 4.87 7.83 20.69
C LYS A 266 6.04 8.84 20.59
N TYR A 267 6.96 8.64 19.67
CA TYR A 267 8.06 9.56 19.38
C TYR A 267 7.67 10.56 18.29
N GLN A 268 6.84 11.55 18.67
CA GLN A 268 6.20 12.46 17.71
C GLN A 268 7.20 13.21 16.82
N ARG A 269 8.28 13.78 17.38
CA ARG A 269 9.28 14.53 16.58
C ARG A 269 9.94 13.67 15.51
N LEU A 270 10.27 12.41 15.86
CA LEU A 270 10.87 11.46 14.92
C LEU A 270 9.85 11.01 13.87
N CYS A 271 8.59 10.77 14.28
CA CYS A 271 7.49 10.47 13.38
C CYS A 271 7.30 11.57 12.34
N ASP A 272 7.19 12.83 12.79
CA ASP A 272 6.96 13.98 11.92
C ASP A 272 8.13 14.18 10.95
N ALA A 273 9.37 14.14 11.45
CA ALA A 273 10.56 14.28 10.62
C ALA A 273 10.67 13.18 9.56
N THR A 274 10.45 11.92 9.97
CA THR A 274 10.54 10.76 9.06
C THR A 274 9.39 10.76 8.06
N PHE A 275 8.18 11.16 8.46
CA PHE A 275 7.03 11.28 7.57
C PHE A 275 7.22 12.38 6.51
N MET A 276 7.79 13.53 6.90
CA MET A 276 8.13 14.58 5.95
C MET A 276 9.22 14.14 4.97
N LEU A 277 10.26 13.46 5.46
CA LEU A 277 11.30 12.87 4.61
C LEU A 277 10.72 11.84 3.64
N PHE A 278 9.86 10.94 4.13
CA PHE A 278 9.10 10.00 3.30
C PHE A 278 8.33 10.73 2.20
N GLY A 279 7.57 11.79 2.55
CA GLY A 279 6.78 12.53 1.59
C GLY A 279 7.62 13.18 0.48
N VAL A 280 8.77 13.77 0.84
CA VAL A 280 9.70 14.35 -0.13
C VAL A 280 10.27 13.27 -1.05
N VAL A 281 10.80 12.18 -0.49
CA VAL A 281 11.38 11.09 -1.29
C VAL A 281 10.33 10.45 -2.18
N PHE A 282 9.12 10.21 -1.68
CA PHE A 282 8.00 9.66 -2.46
C PHE A 282 7.63 10.58 -3.63
N ILE A 283 7.43 11.88 -3.40
CA ILE A 283 7.05 12.80 -4.49
C ILE A 283 8.16 12.89 -5.55
N VAL A 284 9.42 13.02 -5.15
CA VAL A 284 10.56 13.12 -6.09
C VAL A 284 10.70 11.85 -6.91
N THR A 285 10.66 10.69 -6.28
CA THR A 285 10.81 9.40 -6.96
C THR A 285 9.60 9.08 -7.84
N ARG A 286 8.38 9.36 -7.40
CA ARG A 286 7.13 8.96 -8.09
C ARG A 286 6.59 9.94 -9.11
N LEU A 287 6.76 11.24 -8.89
CA LEU A 287 6.22 12.28 -9.77
C LEU A 287 7.32 13.01 -10.53
N GLY A 288 8.57 12.94 -10.05
CA GLY A 288 9.75 13.38 -10.80
C GLY A 288 10.34 12.23 -11.60
N ILE A 289 11.15 11.39 -10.96
CA ILE A 289 12.00 10.42 -11.64
C ILE A 289 11.17 9.40 -12.44
N TYR A 290 10.12 8.81 -11.86
CA TYR A 290 9.35 7.76 -12.53
C TYR A 290 8.75 8.21 -13.89
N PRO A 291 7.96 9.29 -14.01
CA PRO A 291 7.42 9.68 -15.30
C PRO A 291 8.48 10.22 -16.27
N PHE A 292 9.44 11.01 -15.80
CA PHE A 292 10.43 11.64 -16.70
C PHE A 292 11.55 10.71 -17.14
N TRP A 293 11.87 9.66 -16.37
CA TRP A 293 12.93 8.71 -16.70
C TRP A 293 12.37 7.35 -17.05
N ILE A 294 11.57 6.73 -16.16
CA ILE A 294 11.08 5.35 -16.35
C ILE A 294 10.01 5.30 -17.45
N LEU A 295 8.94 6.09 -17.37
CA LEU A 295 7.92 6.10 -18.43
C LEU A 295 8.51 6.62 -19.74
N ASN A 296 9.41 7.61 -19.67
CA ASN A 296 10.09 8.11 -20.86
C ASN A 296 10.89 7.01 -21.57
N THR A 297 11.69 6.25 -20.82
CA THR A 297 12.52 5.19 -21.39
C THR A 297 11.69 4.03 -21.94
N THR A 298 10.58 3.65 -21.28
CA THR A 298 9.72 2.54 -21.72
C THR A 298 8.72 2.91 -22.81
N LEU A 299 8.33 4.18 -22.95
CA LEU A 299 7.40 4.64 -23.98
C LEU A 299 8.11 5.16 -25.24
N PHE A 300 9.23 5.87 -25.08
CA PHE A 300 9.89 6.55 -26.20
C PHE A 300 11.22 5.90 -26.57
N GLU A 301 12.16 5.73 -25.63
CA GLU A 301 13.50 5.20 -25.97
C GLU A 301 13.43 3.75 -26.45
N SER A 302 12.64 2.90 -25.78
CA SER A 302 12.44 1.52 -26.24
C SER A 302 11.72 1.46 -27.59
N TRP A 303 10.83 2.42 -27.87
CA TRP A 303 10.15 2.47 -29.17
C TRP A 303 11.15 2.78 -30.28
N GLU A 304 12.03 3.74 -30.05
CA GLU A 304 13.07 4.12 -31.01
C GLU A 304 14.06 2.97 -31.28
N LEU A 305 14.47 2.24 -30.23
CA LEU A 305 15.51 1.21 -30.33
C LEU A 305 15.00 -0.16 -30.77
N ILE A 306 13.79 -0.55 -30.35
CA ILE A 306 13.25 -1.92 -30.53
C ILE A 306 11.99 -1.91 -31.42
N GLY A 307 11.22 -0.83 -31.37
CA GLY A 307 9.88 -0.75 -31.95
C GLY A 307 8.79 -1.42 -31.09
N PRO A 308 7.51 -1.14 -31.36
CA PRO A 308 6.39 -1.66 -30.60
C PRO A 308 6.05 -3.12 -30.97
N TYR A 309 5.59 -3.87 -29.97
CA TYR A 309 5.04 -5.21 -30.11
C TYR A 309 3.94 -5.42 -29.03
N PRO A 310 3.07 -6.44 -29.12
CA PRO A 310 1.89 -6.52 -28.26
C PRO A 310 2.18 -6.54 -26.75
N SER A 311 3.17 -7.29 -26.29
CA SER A 311 3.55 -7.36 -24.87
C SER A 311 4.07 -6.02 -24.35
N TRP A 312 4.76 -5.24 -25.19
CA TRP A 312 5.22 -3.89 -24.86
C TRP A 312 4.07 -2.95 -24.47
N TRP A 313 2.91 -3.04 -25.14
CA TRP A 313 1.72 -2.26 -24.80
C TRP A 313 1.14 -2.64 -23.43
N LEU A 314 1.11 -3.94 -23.14
CA LEU A 314 0.64 -4.44 -21.84
C LEU A 314 1.56 -3.95 -20.71
N PHE A 315 2.88 -4.04 -20.89
CA PHE A 315 3.85 -3.55 -19.90
C PHE A 315 3.68 -2.06 -19.62
N ASN A 316 3.65 -1.23 -20.66
CA ASN A 316 3.48 0.21 -20.50
C ASN A 316 2.11 0.58 -19.91
N GLY A 317 1.03 -0.13 -20.27
CA GLY A 317 -0.28 0.06 -19.67
C GLY A 317 -0.30 -0.19 -18.15
N LEU A 318 0.42 -1.23 -17.69
CA LEU A 318 0.60 -1.50 -16.26
C LEU A 318 1.44 -0.42 -15.57
N LEU A 319 2.50 0.08 -16.21
CA LEU A 319 3.33 1.17 -15.67
C LEU A 319 2.55 2.50 -15.56
N VAL A 320 1.67 2.80 -16.52
CA VAL A 320 0.77 3.97 -16.47
C VAL A 320 -0.28 3.80 -15.37
N THR A 321 -0.79 2.57 -15.18
CA THR A 321 -1.70 2.26 -14.07
C THR A 321 -1.02 2.54 -12.73
N LEU A 322 0.25 2.14 -12.54
CA LEU A 322 1.03 2.51 -11.36
C LEU A 322 1.17 4.03 -11.20
N GLN A 323 1.41 4.77 -12.30
CA GLN A 323 1.52 6.23 -12.23
C GLN A 323 0.24 6.90 -11.73
N VAL A 324 -0.93 6.41 -12.14
CA VAL A 324 -2.22 6.93 -11.65
C VAL A 324 -2.34 6.70 -10.15
N LEU A 325 -1.96 5.52 -9.65
CA LEU A 325 -1.94 5.22 -8.21
C LEU A 325 -0.97 6.13 -7.45
N HIS A 326 0.21 6.42 -8.01
CA HIS A 326 1.18 7.35 -7.43
C HIS A 326 0.62 8.76 -7.27
N ILE A 327 -0.14 9.26 -8.25
CA ILE A 327 -0.80 10.56 -8.16
C ILE A 327 -1.82 10.56 -7.02
N ILE A 328 -2.65 9.51 -6.92
CA ILE A 328 -3.65 9.37 -5.85
C ILE A 328 -2.97 9.39 -4.47
N TRP A 329 -1.91 8.61 -4.27
CA TRP A 329 -1.20 8.57 -2.99
C TRP A 329 -0.46 9.88 -2.70
N SER A 330 0.11 10.54 -3.71
CA SER A 330 0.75 11.85 -3.53
C SER A 330 -0.24 12.89 -3.01
N CYS A 331 -1.45 12.92 -3.56
CA CYS A 331 -2.53 13.78 -3.05
C CYS A 331 -2.88 13.48 -1.58
N LEU A 332 -2.91 12.21 -1.19
CA LEU A 332 -3.16 11.81 0.21
C LEU A 332 -2.01 12.25 1.13
N ILE A 333 -0.76 12.06 0.71
CA ILE A 333 0.44 12.45 1.48
C ILE A 333 0.46 13.96 1.70
N ILE A 334 0.25 14.75 0.64
CA ILE A 334 0.20 16.22 0.72
C ILE A 334 -0.92 16.66 1.65
N ARG A 335 -2.10 16.05 1.57
CA ARG A 335 -3.24 16.37 2.45
C ARG A 335 -2.89 16.12 3.93
N ILE A 336 -2.23 15.01 4.24
CA ILE A 336 -1.81 14.68 5.61
C ILE A 336 -0.73 15.66 6.09
N ALA A 337 0.27 15.94 5.26
CA ALA A 337 1.33 16.90 5.57
C ALA A 337 0.80 18.31 5.82
N TYR A 338 -0.13 18.78 4.98
CA TYR A 338 -0.79 20.08 5.16
C TYR A 338 -1.56 20.17 6.48
N LYS A 339 -2.37 19.15 6.79
CA LYS A 339 -3.08 19.08 8.09
C LYS A 339 -2.11 19.10 9.27
N ALA A 340 -1.00 18.37 9.16
CA ALA A 340 0.01 18.30 10.21
C ALA A 340 0.68 19.64 10.47
N LEU A 341 1.01 20.38 9.40
CA LEU A 341 1.59 21.71 9.47
C LEU A 341 0.63 22.72 10.11
N MET A 342 -0.65 22.69 9.71
CA MET A 342 -1.67 23.62 10.25
C MET A 342 -2.05 23.34 11.71
N ARG A 343 -1.97 22.08 12.16
CA ARG A 343 -2.32 21.69 13.54
C ARG A 343 -1.11 21.56 14.48
N GLY A 344 0.10 21.80 13.97
CA GLY A 344 1.37 21.66 14.70
C GLY A 344 1.71 20.23 15.15
N LYS A 345 0.98 19.22 14.65
CA LYS A 345 1.18 17.79 14.94
C LYS A 345 0.71 16.95 13.76
N VAL A 346 1.49 15.96 13.31
CA VAL A 346 0.96 14.85 12.49
C VAL A 346 0.08 13.99 13.42
N SER A 347 -1.14 14.44 13.71
CA SER A 347 -2.05 13.67 14.54
C SER A 347 -2.52 12.45 13.78
N LYS A 348 -2.24 11.26 14.35
CA LYS A 348 -2.82 9.94 14.08
C LYS A 348 -3.14 9.67 12.61
N ASP A 349 -2.28 8.87 11.98
CA ASP A 349 -2.54 8.03 10.81
C ASP A 349 -3.96 8.22 10.24
N ASP A 350 -4.15 9.18 9.32
CA ASP A 350 -5.45 9.52 8.70
C ASP A 350 -6.04 8.32 7.92
N ARG A 351 -5.22 7.30 7.66
CA ARG A 351 -5.64 5.98 7.13
C ARG A 351 -6.37 5.15 8.20
N SER A 352 -6.12 5.45 9.47
CA SER A 352 -6.78 4.90 10.68
C SER A 352 -7.74 5.87 11.39
N ASP A 353 -7.64 7.19 11.20
CA ASP A 353 -8.46 8.19 11.92
C ASP A 353 -9.82 8.49 11.29
N VAL A 354 -10.07 8.00 10.07
CA VAL A 354 -11.44 7.80 9.58
C VAL A 354 -12.20 6.71 10.35
N GLU A 355 -11.62 6.09 11.39
CA GLU A 355 -12.32 5.17 12.29
C GLU A 355 -13.08 5.83 13.45
N SER A 356 -12.97 7.14 13.68
CA SER A 356 -13.72 7.81 14.78
C SER A 356 -14.62 8.97 14.35
N SER A 357 -14.46 9.52 13.15
CA SER A 357 -15.16 10.75 12.73
C SER A 357 -16.55 10.55 12.10
N SER A 358 -17.09 9.33 12.06
CA SER A 358 -18.41 9.06 11.49
C SER A 358 -19.49 8.74 12.53
N GLU A 359 -19.35 9.26 13.77
CA GLU A 359 -20.38 9.15 14.81
C GLU A 359 -20.71 10.53 15.48
N GLU A 360 -20.23 11.67 14.97
CA GLU A 360 -20.51 13.01 15.57
C GLU A 360 -21.34 13.96 14.67
N GLU A 361 -21.92 13.49 13.58
CA GLU A 361 -22.88 14.27 12.76
C GLU A 361 -24.27 13.60 12.70
N ASP A 362 -24.87 13.27 13.85
CA ASP A 362 -26.27 12.83 13.87
C ASP A 362 -26.98 13.10 15.21
N THR A 363 -26.70 14.25 15.85
CA THR A 363 -27.48 14.74 16.99
C THR A 363 -27.65 16.25 16.99
N THR A 364 -28.22 16.83 15.93
CA THR A 364 -28.97 18.11 16.02
C THR A 364 -29.79 18.34 14.74
N SER A 365 -30.85 17.57 14.54
CA SER A 365 -31.97 18.02 13.69
C SER A 365 -33.27 17.36 14.13
N ASN A 366 -33.74 17.73 15.31
CA ASN A 366 -35.15 17.59 15.67
C ASN A 366 -35.58 18.84 16.43
N SER A 367 -35.96 19.87 15.68
CA SER A 367 -36.97 20.80 16.15
C SER A 367 -37.93 21.13 15.00
N THR A 368 -39.08 20.47 15.07
CA THR A 368 -40.40 21.03 14.82
C THR A 368 -40.73 21.44 13.37
N LYS A 369 -41.27 20.49 12.59
CA LYS A 369 -42.27 20.81 11.56
C LYS A 369 -43.63 21.01 12.24
N GLY A 370 -43.96 22.26 12.52
CA GLY A 370 -45.30 22.75 12.82
C GLY A 370 -45.87 23.47 11.59
N ILE A 371 -47.09 23.09 11.21
CA ILE A 371 -47.82 23.43 10.00
C ILE A 371 -48.46 24.85 10.05
N PHE A 372 -48.56 25.51 8.87
CA PHE A 372 -49.38 26.67 8.43
C PHE A 372 -49.30 28.05 9.14
N SER A 373 -48.86 29.08 8.40
CA SER A 373 -49.70 30.17 7.82
C SER A 373 -48.91 31.46 7.54
N THR A 374 -49.27 32.13 6.46
CA THR A 374 -48.62 33.31 5.87
C THR A 374 -49.29 34.62 6.31
N SER A 375 -48.49 35.69 6.35
CA SER A 375 -48.81 37.11 6.10
C SER A 375 -49.13 38.08 7.27
N SER A 376 -48.29 39.13 7.32
CA SER A 376 -48.55 40.58 7.54
C SER A 376 -49.28 41.08 8.79
N ASN A 377 -48.56 41.81 9.66
CA ASN A 377 -48.68 43.28 9.86
C ASN A 377 -48.05 43.75 11.19
N GLY A 378 -47.44 44.96 11.18
CA GLY A 378 -47.70 45.95 12.23
C GLY A 378 -46.65 46.21 13.33
N ALA A 379 -45.84 47.25 13.10
CA ALA A 379 -45.58 48.40 13.98
C ALA A 379 -44.76 48.30 15.30
N ASN A 380 -43.78 49.21 15.37
CA ASN A 380 -43.33 50.06 16.51
C ASN A 380 -42.74 49.40 17.79
N ARG A 381 -41.46 49.67 18.07
CA ARG A 381 -41.03 50.70 19.07
C ARG A 381 -39.49 50.84 19.22
N ILE A 382 -38.98 52.00 18.80
CA ILE A 382 -38.09 53.01 19.44
C ILE A 382 -37.10 52.66 20.58
N ASN A 383 -35.96 53.39 20.50
CA ASN A 383 -34.89 53.73 21.47
C ASN A 383 -33.72 52.73 21.57
N GLY A 384 -32.44 53.07 21.37
CA GLY A 384 -31.76 54.36 21.31
C GLY A 384 -30.88 54.55 22.55
N HIS A 385 -29.58 54.20 22.49
CA HIS A 385 -28.53 54.92 23.21
C HIS A 385 -27.13 54.63 22.65
N VAL A 386 -26.31 55.67 22.71
CA VAL A 386 -25.03 55.96 22.04
C VAL A 386 -23.86 55.85 23.04
N ALA A 387 -22.64 55.65 22.49
CA ALA A 387 -21.28 55.95 23.03
C ALA A 387 -20.74 55.01 24.13
N SER A 388 -19.43 54.68 24.25
CA SER A 388 -18.18 55.14 23.62
C SER A 388 -16.96 54.35 24.18
N ALA A 389 -15.85 54.38 23.43
CA ALA A 389 -14.42 54.23 23.84
C ALA A 389 -13.91 52.81 24.19
N GLN A 390 -13.02 52.13 23.43
CA GLN A 390 -11.60 52.38 23.08
C GLN A 390 -10.68 52.59 24.29
N TRP A 391 -9.69 51.70 24.53
CA TRP A 391 -8.29 51.85 25.03
C TRP A 391 -7.65 50.43 24.98
N ALA A 392 -6.70 50.11 24.08
CA ALA A 392 -5.22 50.22 24.20
C ALA A 392 -4.64 49.39 25.38
N GLU A 393 -3.97 48.26 25.15
CA GLU A 393 -2.52 48.05 24.85
C GLU A 393 -1.57 48.37 26.02
N GLU A 394 -0.81 47.36 26.46
CA GLU A 394 0.45 47.30 27.25
C GLU A 394 0.60 45.82 27.69
N GLU A 395 1.67 45.05 27.50
CA GLU A 395 3.05 45.20 27.02
C GLU A 395 3.50 43.86 26.37
#